data_AF-A0A1A6HBJ4-F1
#
_entry.id   AF-A0A1A6HBJ4-F1
#
_cell.length_a   1.000
_cell.length_b   1.000
_cell.length_c   1.000
_cell.angle_alpha   90.00
_cell.angle_beta   90.00
_cell.angle_gamma   90.00
#
_symmetry.space_group_name_H-M   'P 1'
#
loop_
_entity.id
_entity.type
_entity.pdbx_description
1 polymer ?
#
loop_
_entity_poly.entity_id
_entity_poly.type
_entity_poly.pdbx_seq_one_letter_code
_entity_poly.pdbx_strand_id
1 'polypeptide(L)'
;MKYFKCDHQMSVFLYIASLQNNCSISAYPCDSYRDYRNGKCVSCGVGQRVSCPLLGYYADNWKDHLLDKDPPMTKAFFDTDEKKPFCMYHYFVDIVSWNKNVRRGFITIKLKGEDGNITESKIDHSLMRIFGFSRPHLCRYDLVLMENVETFFQPILCSK
;
A
#
# COMPACT_ATOMS: atom_id res chain seq x y z
N MET A 1 27.59 1.42 25.46
CA MET A 1 27.05 2.18 24.30
C MET A 1 26.44 1.21 23.30
N LYS A 2 25.10 1.11 23.23
CA LYS A 2 24.42 0.43 22.11
C LYS A 2 24.29 1.45 20.99
N TYR A 3 25.13 1.33 19.97
CA TYR A 3 25.01 2.14 18.76
C TYR A 3 23.67 1.75 18.10
N PHE A 4 22.75 2.70 17.95
CA PHE A 4 21.46 2.54 17.26
C PHE A 4 21.75 2.33 15.75
N LYS A 5 22.18 1.12 15.41
CA LYS A 5 22.62 0.72 14.08
C LYS A 5 21.47 0.12 13.25
N CYS A 6 20.32 -0.16 13.88
CA CYS A 6 19.19 -0.87 13.27
C CYS A 6 18.69 -0.16 12.02
N ASP A 7 18.38 1.14 12.10
CA ASP A 7 17.77 1.89 10.99
C ASP A 7 18.75 2.06 9.83
N HIS A 8 20.02 2.33 10.12
CA HIS A 8 21.05 2.48 9.09
C HIS A 8 21.30 1.15 8.35
N GLN A 9 21.35 0.03 9.10
CA GLN A 9 21.54 -1.31 8.54
C GLN A 9 20.31 -1.83 7.79
N MET A 10 19.12 -1.27 8.03
CA MET A 10 17.88 -1.71 7.37
C MET A 10 17.98 -1.63 5.84
N SER A 11 18.59 -0.56 5.32
CA SER A 11 18.84 -0.39 3.87
C SER A 11 19.59 -1.59 3.26
N VAL A 12 20.62 -2.09 3.95
CA VAL A 12 21.43 -3.24 3.51
C VAL A 12 20.60 -4.52 3.56
N PHE A 13 19.82 -4.72 4.62
CA PHE A 13 18.98 -5.91 4.76
C PHE A 13 17.87 -5.97 3.72
N LEU A 14 17.23 -4.85 3.41
CA LEU A 14 16.20 -4.75 2.37
C LEU A 14 16.80 -5.01 0.99
N TYR A 15 17.99 -4.46 0.70
CA TYR A 15 18.67 -4.71 -0.57
C TYR A 15 19.03 -6.19 -0.74
N ILE A 16 19.61 -6.83 0.28
CA ILE A 16 19.94 -8.27 0.22
C ILE A 16 18.67 -9.12 0.10
N ALA A 17 17.59 -8.78 0.81
CA ALA A 17 16.32 -9.51 0.71
C ALA A 17 15.72 -9.45 -0.71
N SER A 18 15.86 -8.32 -1.41
CA SER A 18 15.38 -8.17 -2.78
C SER A 18 16.02 -9.14 -3.80
N LEU A 19 17.22 -9.65 -3.50
CA LEU A 19 17.91 -10.63 -4.36
C LEU A 19 17.32 -12.03 -4.27
N GLN A 20 16.66 -12.37 -3.14
CA GLN A 20 16.22 -13.74 -2.87
C GLN A 20 14.94 -14.11 -3.62
N ASN A 21 14.28 -13.15 -4.29
CA ASN A 21 13.03 -13.34 -5.07
C ASN A 21 11.88 -14.03 -4.31
N ASN A 22 11.95 -14.11 -2.99
CA ASN A 22 10.86 -14.59 -2.14
C ASN A 22 9.81 -13.51 -1.87
N CYS A 23 10.18 -12.24 -2.07
CA CYS A 23 9.39 -11.09 -1.70
C CYS A 23 9.79 -9.86 -2.53
N SER A 24 8.86 -9.37 -3.35
CA SER A 24 9.05 -8.16 -4.14
C SER A 24 8.28 -7.01 -3.50
N ILE A 25 9.00 -6.14 -2.78
CA ILE A 25 8.39 -4.96 -2.14
C ILE A 25 8.13 -3.92 -3.24
N SER A 26 6.85 -3.64 -3.49
CA SER A 26 6.41 -2.62 -4.43
C SER A 26 6.34 -1.25 -3.75
N ALA A 27 6.97 -0.25 -4.35
CA ALA A 27 6.93 1.13 -3.88
C ALA A 27 5.97 1.99 -4.72
N TYR A 28 5.25 2.88 -4.05
CA TYR A 28 4.19 3.69 -4.66
C TYR A 28 4.64 5.14 -4.82
N PRO A 29 4.73 5.65 -6.07
CA PRO A 29 4.99 7.05 -6.34
C PRO A 29 3.99 7.95 -5.60
N CYS A 30 4.49 8.89 -4.79
CA CYS A 30 3.64 9.79 -4.02
C CYS A 30 4.38 11.09 -3.66
N ASP A 31 3.63 12.14 -3.31
CA ASP A 31 4.23 13.42 -2.95
C ASP A 31 4.85 13.41 -1.55
N SER A 32 4.21 12.71 -0.61
CA SER A 32 4.66 12.59 0.78
C SER A 32 4.30 11.23 1.39
N TYR A 33 5.06 10.82 2.41
CA TYR A 33 4.74 9.61 3.19
C TYR A 33 3.35 9.68 3.81
N ARG A 34 2.91 10.88 4.24
CA ARG A 34 1.57 11.09 4.77
C ARG A 34 0.49 10.83 3.71
N ASP A 35 0.66 11.32 2.48
CA ASP A 35 -0.31 11.08 1.41
C ASP A 35 -0.35 9.61 1.00
N TYR A 36 0.80 8.93 1.03
CA TYR A 36 0.90 7.48 0.87
C TYR A 36 0.11 6.73 1.96
N ARG A 37 0.34 7.06 3.25
CA ARG A 37 -0.39 6.47 4.38
C ARG A 37 -1.88 6.80 4.38
N ASN A 38 -2.26 7.91 3.75
CA ASN A 38 -3.66 8.31 3.59
C ASN A 38 -4.33 7.71 2.34
N GLY A 39 -3.65 6.80 1.63
CA GLY A 39 -4.22 6.09 0.48
C GLY A 39 -4.46 6.96 -0.76
N LYS A 40 -3.80 8.12 -0.88
CA LYS A 40 -3.98 9.00 -2.07
C LYS A 40 -3.22 8.51 -3.31
N CYS A 41 -2.29 7.58 -3.13
CA CYS A 41 -1.35 7.13 -4.14
C CYS A 41 -1.50 5.62 -4.36
N VAL A 42 -2.56 5.24 -5.08
CA VAL A 42 -2.91 3.82 -5.34
C VAL A 42 -2.41 3.31 -6.70
N SER A 43 -1.73 4.16 -7.47
CA SER A 43 -1.30 3.87 -8.83
C SER A 43 0.15 4.26 -9.05
N CYS A 44 0.80 3.56 -9.97
CA CYS A 44 2.22 3.67 -10.23
C CYS A 44 2.57 4.68 -11.33
N GLY A 45 1.56 5.26 -11.99
CA GLY A 45 1.73 6.18 -13.11
C GLY A 45 0.41 6.54 -13.80
N VAL A 46 0.46 7.47 -14.74
CA VAL A 46 -0.69 7.89 -15.54
C VAL A 46 -0.94 6.86 -16.64
N GLY A 47 -2.12 6.25 -16.65
CA GLY A 47 -2.45 5.13 -17.53
C GLY A 47 -2.25 3.80 -16.81
N GLN A 48 -3.27 2.94 -16.86
CA GLN A 48 -3.41 1.72 -16.04
C GLN A 48 -2.35 0.60 -16.30
N ARG A 49 -1.26 0.88 -17.03
CA ARG A 49 -0.31 -0.12 -17.54
C ARG A 49 1.12 0.02 -17.01
N VAL A 50 1.40 0.99 -16.14
CA VAL A 50 2.74 1.15 -15.56
C VAL A 50 2.80 0.31 -14.27
N SER A 51 3.74 -0.64 -14.21
CA SER A 51 4.04 -1.37 -12.97
C SER A 51 4.70 -0.43 -11.95
N CYS A 52 4.52 -0.70 -10.66
CA CYS A 52 5.23 0.04 -9.62
C CYS A 52 6.72 -0.30 -9.61
N PRO A 53 7.59 0.66 -9.25
CA PRO A 53 8.99 0.38 -9.01
C PRO A 53 9.13 -0.61 -7.86
N LEU A 54 10.05 -1.57 -8.01
CA LEU A 54 10.43 -2.50 -6.97
C LEU A 54 11.57 -1.92 -6.13
N LEU A 55 11.53 -2.17 -4.82
CA LEU A 55 12.64 -1.87 -3.95
C LEU A 55 13.81 -2.82 -4.19
N GLY A 56 15.03 -2.28 -4.23
CA GLY A 56 16.27 -3.05 -4.15
C GLY A 56 16.90 -3.31 -5.51
N TYR A 57 17.37 -4.54 -5.74
CA TYR A 57 18.21 -4.90 -6.89
C TYR A 57 17.54 -4.62 -8.24
N TYR A 58 16.25 -4.90 -8.36
CA TYR A 58 15.47 -4.75 -9.60
C TYR A 58 14.83 -3.37 -9.77
N ALA A 59 15.27 -2.35 -9.02
CA ALA A 59 14.75 -0.99 -9.13
C ALA A 59 15.07 -0.35 -10.50
N ASP A 60 16.16 -0.77 -11.13
CA ASP A 60 16.63 -0.32 -12.44
C ASP A 60 15.67 -0.68 -13.59
N ASN A 61 14.86 -1.73 -13.43
CA ASN A 61 13.79 -2.08 -14.37
C ASN A 61 12.77 -0.95 -14.58
N TRP A 62 12.72 0.04 -13.67
CA TRP A 62 11.79 1.16 -13.75
C TRP A 62 12.40 2.45 -14.33
N LYS A 63 13.67 2.42 -14.76
CA LYS A 63 14.42 3.61 -15.21
C LYS A 63 13.76 4.36 -16.37
N ASP A 64 13.15 3.64 -17.32
CA ASP A 64 12.60 4.26 -18.53
C ASP A 64 11.36 5.11 -18.21
N HIS A 65 10.65 4.81 -17.12
CA HIS A 65 9.53 5.60 -16.62
C HIS A 65 9.95 6.92 -15.96
N LEU A 66 11.25 7.12 -15.73
CA LEU A 66 11.79 8.38 -15.20
C LEU A 66 12.18 9.35 -16.31
N LEU A 67 12.37 8.88 -17.54
CA LEU A 67 12.88 9.70 -18.65
C LEU A 67 11.89 10.81 -19.06
N ASP A 68 10.60 10.54 -18.96
CA ASP A 68 9.53 11.49 -19.30
C ASP A 68 9.22 12.48 -18.15
N LYS A 69 9.96 12.41 -17.03
CA LYS A 69 9.76 13.30 -15.88
C LYS A 69 10.80 14.40 -15.80
N ASP A 70 10.37 15.57 -15.35
CA ASP A 70 11.24 16.71 -15.06
C ASP A 70 11.06 17.17 -13.59
N PRO A 71 12.07 17.01 -12.71
CA PRO A 71 13.34 16.31 -12.96
C PRO A 71 13.13 14.78 -13.14
N PRO A 72 14.12 14.04 -13.70
CA PRO A 72 14.02 12.60 -13.96
C PRO A 72 14.17 11.76 -12.67
N MET A 73 13.30 12.04 -11.70
CA MET A 73 13.30 11.46 -10.37
C MET A 73 11.85 11.25 -9.92
N THR A 74 11.62 10.20 -9.13
CA THR A 74 10.34 9.96 -8.47
C THR A 74 10.56 9.59 -7.03
N LYS A 75 9.81 10.21 -6.12
CA LYS A 75 9.68 9.74 -4.75
C LYS A 75 8.64 8.63 -4.71
N ALA A 76 9.02 7.47 -4.20
CA ALA A 76 8.12 6.36 -3.97
C ALA A 76 8.23 5.88 -2.53
N PHE A 77 7.11 5.47 -1.95
CA PHE A 77 7.00 5.08 -0.55
C PHE A 77 6.48 3.65 -0.44
N PHE A 78 6.90 2.97 0.62
CA PHE A 78 6.52 1.61 0.97
C PHE A 78 6.67 1.44 2.48
N ASP A 79 6.01 0.44 3.04
CA ASP A 79 6.22 -0.02 4.40
C ASP A 79 6.80 -1.44 4.37
N THR A 80 7.44 -1.85 5.46
CA THR A 80 8.07 -3.16 5.61
C THR A 80 7.66 -3.80 6.93
N ASP A 81 7.64 -5.12 6.99
CA ASP A 81 7.54 -5.84 8.27
C ASP A 81 8.85 -5.69 9.06
N GLU A 82 8.78 -5.86 10.37
CA GLU A 82 9.93 -5.88 11.27
C GLU A 82 10.75 -7.18 11.09
N LYS A 83 10.12 -8.26 10.65
CA LYS A 83 10.73 -9.59 10.52
C LYS A 83 11.06 -9.93 9.08
N LYS A 84 12.21 -10.58 8.86
CA LYS A 84 12.59 -11.16 7.55
C LYS A 84 11.45 -12.06 7.01
N PRO A 85 11.09 -11.96 5.72
CA PRO A 85 11.77 -11.23 4.64
C PRO A 85 11.38 -9.74 4.51
N PHE A 86 10.82 -9.14 5.57
CA PHE A 86 10.37 -7.74 5.66
C PHE A 86 9.18 -7.42 4.75
N CYS A 87 8.43 -8.45 4.36
CA CYS A 87 7.33 -8.34 3.41
C CYS A 87 6.10 -7.70 4.03
N MET A 88 5.56 -6.72 3.31
CA MET A 88 4.24 -6.19 3.58
C MET A 88 3.43 -6.18 2.29
N TYR A 89 2.18 -6.61 2.38
CA TYR A 89 1.25 -6.59 1.25
C TYR A 89 0.28 -5.42 1.43
N HIS A 90 0.22 -4.55 0.42
CA HIS A 90 -0.71 -3.43 0.42
C HIS A 90 -2.04 -3.83 -0.21
N TYR A 91 -3.10 -3.65 0.56
CA TYR A 91 -4.48 -3.79 0.10
C TYR A 91 -5.12 -2.40 0.09
N PHE A 92 -5.68 -2.02 -1.05
CA PHE A 92 -6.47 -0.78 -1.15
C PHE A 92 -7.95 -1.12 -0.99
N VAL A 93 -8.60 -0.47 -0.04
CA VAL A 93 -10.03 -0.66 0.23
C VAL A 93 -10.73 0.68 0.04
N ASP A 94 -11.63 0.72 -0.94
CA ASP A 94 -12.50 1.86 -1.19
C ASP A 94 -13.77 1.71 -0.36
N ILE A 95 -13.95 2.61 0.61
CA ILE A 95 -15.10 2.58 1.52
C ILE A 95 -16.06 3.68 1.12
N VAL A 96 -17.30 3.32 0.80
CA VAL A 96 -18.37 4.26 0.44
C VAL A 96 -19.47 4.19 1.50
N SER A 97 -19.73 5.30 2.20
CA SER A 97 -20.83 5.38 3.16
C SER A 97 -22.12 5.84 2.50
N TRP A 98 -23.22 5.12 2.76
CA TRP A 98 -24.56 5.53 2.32
C TRP A 98 -25.20 6.60 3.22
N ASN A 99 -24.67 6.78 4.43
CA ASN A 99 -25.16 7.80 5.35
C ASN A 99 -24.69 9.19 4.92
N LYS A 100 -25.62 10.12 4.77
CA LYS A 100 -25.33 11.53 4.42
C LYS A 100 -24.77 12.33 5.61
N ASN A 101 -24.94 11.84 6.83
CA ASN A 101 -24.47 12.52 8.03
C ASN A 101 -23.03 12.11 8.36
N VAL A 102 -22.17 13.12 8.52
CA VAL A 102 -20.78 12.91 8.94
C VAL A 102 -20.76 12.38 10.38
N ARG A 103 -20.13 11.24 10.60
CA ARG A 103 -19.84 10.69 11.93
C ARG A 103 -18.34 10.59 12.13
N ARG A 104 -17.88 10.88 13.35
CA ARG A 104 -16.49 10.65 13.75
C ARG A 104 -16.39 9.25 14.35
N GLY A 105 -15.38 8.52 13.91
CA GLY A 105 -15.12 7.16 14.35
C GLY A 105 -13.87 6.63 13.66
N PHE A 106 -13.58 5.36 13.92
CA PHE A 106 -12.50 4.64 13.28
C PHE A 106 -13.09 3.46 12.52
N ILE A 107 -12.43 3.05 11.45
CA ILE A 107 -12.76 1.83 10.73
C ILE A 107 -11.64 0.84 11.00
N THR A 108 -11.99 -0.34 11.49
CA THR A 108 -11.03 -1.42 11.69
C THR A 108 -11.24 -2.48 10.62
N ILE A 109 -10.17 -2.82 9.91
CA ILE A 109 -10.16 -3.87 8.89
C ILE A 109 -9.34 -5.03 9.45
N LYS A 110 -9.93 -6.22 9.48
CA LYS A 110 -9.26 -7.48 9.86
C LYS A 110 -9.16 -8.36 8.63
N LEU A 111 -7.94 -8.70 8.23
CA LEU A 111 -7.67 -9.65 7.16
C LEU A 111 -7.33 -10.99 7.79
N LYS A 112 -8.08 -12.03 7.45
CA LYS A 112 -7.81 -13.40 7.88
C LYS A 112 -7.18 -14.17 6.72
N GLY A 113 -5.95 -14.64 6.92
CA GLY A 113 -5.25 -15.51 5.98
C GLY A 113 -5.84 -16.93 5.94
N GLU A 114 -5.48 -17.69 4.91
CA GLU A 114 -5.86 -19.11 4.78
C GLU A 114 -5.29 -19.98 5.91
N ASP A 115 -4.14 -19.58 6.45
CA ASP A 115 -3.49 -20.16 7.63
C ASP A 115 -4.23 -19.85 8.95
N GLY A 116 -5.29 -19.02 8.89
CA GLY A 116 -6.07 -18.59 10.03
C GLY A 116 -5.49 -17.39 10.79
N ASN A 117 -4.31 -16.89 10.40
CA ASN A 117 -3.72 -15.71 11.02
C ASN A 117 -4.54 -14.46 10.69
N ILE A 118 -4.70 -13.58 11.68
CA ILE A 118 -5.46 -12.34 11.54
C ILE A 118 -4.50 -11.15 11.62
N THR A 119 -4.51 -10.33 10.59
CA THR A 119 -3.84 -9.03 10.58
C THR A 119 -4.88 -7.92 10.71
N GLU A 120 -4.72 -7.05 11.70
CA GLU A 120 -5.63 -5.93 11.93
C GLU A 120 -4.98 -4.61 11.49
N SER A 121 -5.75 -3.80 10.77
CA SER A 121 -5.39 -2.42 10.42
C SER A 121 -6.50 -1.49 10.87
N LYS A 122 -6.13 -0.51 11.71
CA LYS A 122 -7.05 0.53 12.18
C LYS A 122 -6.85 1.80 11.35
N ILE A 123 -7.90 2.21 10.66
CA ILE A 123 -7.94 3.46 9.91
C ILE A 123 -8.53 4.53 10.84
N ASP A 124 -7.64 5.38 11.35
CA ASP A 124 -7.99 6.57 12.12
C ASP A 124 -7.73 7.81 11.25
N HIS A 125 -8.77 8.28 10.56
CA HIS A 125 -8.68 9.46 9.72
C HIS A 125 -9.74 10.49 10.09
N SER A 126 -9.26 11.65 10.52
CA SER A 126 -10.08 12.79 10.91
C SER A 126 -10.86 13.40 9.75
N LEU A 127 -10.52 13.12 8.48
CA LEU A 127 -11.25 13.57 7.30
C LEU A 127 -11.04 12.62 6.10
N MET A 128 -11.85 11.57 5.98
CA MET A 128 -11.97 10.86 4.69
C MET A 128 -12.74 11.77 3.72
N ARG A 129 -12.03 12.45 2.82
CA ARG A 129 -12.64 13.05 1.63
C ARG A 129 -12.55 12.03 0.49
N ILE A 130 -13.65 11.33 0.27
CA ILE A 130 -13.82 10.37 -0.82
C ILE A 130 -13.94 11.18 -2.11
N PHE A 131 -12.86 11.23 -2.89
CA PHE A 131 -12.91 11.75 -4.26
C PHE A 131 -13.11 10.59 -5.21
N GLY A 132 -14.14 10.70 -6.06
CA GLY A 132 -14.32 9.80 -7.19
C GLY A 132 -13.22 10.06 -8.21
N PHE A 133 -12.21 9.19 -8.25
CA PHE A 133 -11.21 9.17 -9.30
C PHE A 133 -11.45 8.03 -10.28
N SER A 134 -11.27 8.35 -11.57
CA SER A 134 -11.37 7.44 -12.71
C SER A 134 -10.37 6.29 -12.61
N ARG A 135 -10.88 5.12 -13.00
CA ARG A 135 -10.45 3.75 -12.71
C ARG A 135 -9.02 3.41 -13.15
N PRO A 136 -8.27 2.65 -12.33
CA PRO A 136 -7.40 1.57 -12.78
C PRO A 136 -7.92 0.17 -12.38
N HIS A 137 -7.57 -0.86 -13.15
CA HIS A 137 -7.87 -2.27 -12.83
C HIS A 137 -6.94 -2.79 -11.72
N LEU A 138 -7.31 -2.54 -10.47
CA LEU A 138 -6.92 -3.34 -9.30
C LEU A 138 -8.19 -4.01 -8.76
N CYS A 139 -8.10 -5.15 -8.07
CA CYS A 139 -9.28 -5.75 -7.46
C CYS A 139 -9.88 -4.82 -6.43
N ARG A 140 -10.93 -4.13 -6.85
CA ARG A 140 -11.74 -3.30 -6.00
C ARG A 140 -12.87 -4.16 -5.45
N TYR A 141 -13.02 -4.14 -4.14
CA TYR A 141 -14.13 -4.77 -3.45
C TYR A 141 -15.02 -3.67 -2.91
N ASP A 142 -16.28 -3.65 -3.34
CA ASP A 142 -17.26 -2.71 -2.82
C ASP A 142 -17.84 -3.27 -1.52
N LEU A 143 -17.49 -2.65 -0.39
CA LEU A 143 -17.98 -3.02 0.94
C LEU A 143 -19.07 -2.04 1.38
N VAL A 144 -20.26 -2.55 1.67
CA VAL A 144 -21.33 -1.77 2.31
C VAL A 144 -21.19 -1.92 3.82
N LEU A 145 -20.74 -0.86 4.49
CA LEU A 145 -20.59 -0.85 5.95
C LEU A 145 -21.85 -0.28 6.61
N MET A 146 -22.39 -1.02 7.57
CA MET A 146 -23.44 -0.55 8.49
C MET A 146 -22.84 -0.16 9.84
N GLU A 147 -23.44 0.81 10.51
CA GLU A 147 -22.93 1.30 11.79
C GLU A 147 -22.96 0.21 12.88
N ASN A 148 -21.82 0.02 13.56
CA ASN A 148 -21.64 -0.98 14.62
C ASN A 148 -21.89 -2.44 14.19
N VAL A 149 -21.81 -2.73 12.88
CA VAL A 149 -21.96 -4.08 12.34
C VAL A 149 -20.64 -4.52 11.73
N GLU A 150 -20.09 -5.63 12.24
CA GLU A 150 -18.95 -6.28 11.59
C GLU A 150 -19.40 -6.88 10.25
N THR A 151 -18.71 -6.50 9.17
CA THR A 151 -18.97 -7.02 7.82
C THR A 151 -17.82 -7.94 7.42
N PHE A 152 -18.14 -9.19 7.09
CA PHE A 152 -17.16 -10.16 6.61
C PHE A 152 -17.16 -10.18 5.09
N PHE A 153 -15.97 -10.16 4.51
CA PHE A 153 -15.76 -10.21 3.07
C PHE A 153 -14.61 -11.16 2.75
N GLN A 154 -14.77 -11.96 1.72
CA GLN A 154 -13.74 -12.87 1.22
C GLN A 154 -13.17 -12.32 -0.10
N PRO A 155 -11.91 -11.84 -0.13
CA PRO A 155 -11.27 -11.41 -1.36
C PRO A 155 -11.19 -12.56 -2.37
N ILE A 156 -11.59 -12.28 -3.61
CA ILE A 156 -11.44 -13.20 -4.74
C ILE A 156 -10.09 -12.87 -5.40
N LEU A 157 -9.25 -13.89 -5.63
CA LEU A 157 -7.99 -13.72 -6.34
C LEU A 157 -8.16 -12.93 -7.63
N CYS A 158 -7.47 -11.79 -7.72
CA CYS A 158 -7.33 -11.04 -8.96
C CYS A 158 -6.66 -11.94 -9.99
N SER A 159 -7.35 -12.28 -11.07
CA SER A 159 -6.64 -12.79 -12.24
C SER A 159 -5.69 -11.69 -12.73
N LYS A 160 -4.41 -12.07 -12.91
CA LYS A 160 -3.37 -11.22 -13.48
C LYS A 160 -3.72 -10.77 -14.88
#